data_AF-A0A7U7J5E8-F1
#
_entry.id   AF-A0A7U7J5E8-F1
#
_cell.length_a   1.000
_cell.length_b   1.000
_cell.length_c   1.000
_cell.angle_alpha   90.00
_cell.angle_beta   90.00
_cell.angle_gamma   90.00
#
_symmetry.space_group_name_H-M   'P 1'
#
loop_
_entity.id
_entity.type
_entity.pdbx_description
1 polymer ?
#
loop_
_entity_poly.entity_id
_entity_poly.type
_entity_poly.pdbx_seq_one_letter_code
_entity_poly.pdbx_strand_id
1 'polypeptide(L)' 'MRTNIVLDDALINEAIRLANVKTKREAVDLALRRFVAHQKQRQILELADQELIDPAYDYKAVRAGDDPR' A
#
# COMPACT_ATOMS: atom_id res chain seq x y z
N MET A 1 18.67 10.45 -7.47
CA MET A 1 18.53 11.39 -8.60
C MET A 1 18.20 12.75 -8.03
N ARG A 2 18.83 13.83 -8.52
CA ARG A 2 18.49 15.20 -8.11
C ARG A 2 17.55 15.78 -9.16
N THR A 3 16.33 16.07 -8.77
CA THR A 3 15.29 16.61 -9.64
C THR A 3 14.87 17.96 -9.10
N ASN A 4 14.73 18.96 -9.96
CA ASN A 4 14.21 20.26 -9.57
C ASN A 4 12.72 20.29 -9.88
N ILE A 5 11.90 20.38 -8.84
CA ILE A 5 10.44 20.41 -8.94
C ILE A 5 9.92 21.56 -8.09
N VAL A 6 8.92 22.28 -8.60
CA VAL A 6 8.25 23.33 -7.83
C VAL A 6 7.27 22.64 -6.89
N LEU A 7 7.43 22.90 -5.59
CA LEU A 7 6.58 22.36 -4.52
C LEU A 7 5.96 23.53 -3.77
N ASP A 8 4.73 23.35 -3.32
CA ASP A 8 4.08 24.27 -2.40
C ASP A 8 4.77 24.19 -1.02
N ASP A 9 5.28 25.32 -0.55
CA ASP A 9 5.99 25.40 0.73
C ASP A 9 5.08 25.21 1.95
N ALA A 10 3.81 25.60 1.88
CA ALA A 10 2.86 25.35 2.95
C ALA A 10 2.58 23.86 3.07
N LEU A 11 2.33 23.19 1.94
CA LEU A 11 2.05 21.76 1.89
C LEU A 11 3.24 20.93 2.38
N ILE A 12 4.46 21.24 1.94
CA ILE A 12 5.64 20.47 2.36
C ILE A 12 5.94 20.68 3.84
N ASN A 13 5.73 21.87 4.38
CA ASN A 13 5.91 22.15 5.80
C ASN A 13 4.88 21.39 6.64
N GLU A 14 3.64 21.29 6.17
CA GLU A 14 2.62 20.46 6.80
C GLU A 14 2.99 18.98 6.75
N ALA A 15 3.41 18.48 5.59
CA ALA A 15 3.87 17.10 5.43
C ALA A 15 5.05 16.78 6.34
N ILE A 16 6.02 17.70 6.49
CA ILE A 16 7.15 17.57 7.40
C ILE A 16 6.68 17.43 8.85
N ARG A 17 5.74 18.28 9.30
CA ARG A 17 5.17 18.22 10.65
C ARG A 17 4.41 16.91 10.90
N LEU A 18 3.55 16.50 9.96
CA LEU A 18 2.75 15.28 10.08
C LEU A 18 3.59 14.01 10.00
N ALA A 19 4.64 14.02 9.18
CA ALA A 19 5.56 12.90 9.02
C ALA A 19 6.66 12.85 10.10
N ASN A 20 6.80 13.91 10.91
CA ASN A 20 7.87 14.09 11.89
C ASN A 20 9.27 13.87 11.30
N VAL A 21 9.51 14.44 10.11
CA VAL A 21 10.81 14.38 9.42
C VAL A 21 11.52 15.73 9.49
N LYS A 22 12.80 15.77 9.11
CA LYS A 22 13.60 17.01 9.20
C LYS A 22 13.78 17.70 7.85
N THR A 23 13.64 16.96 6.75
CA THR A 23 13.96 17.47 5.42
C THR A 23 12.79 17.36 4.44
N LYS A 24 12.70 18.32 3.50
CA LYS A 24 11.74 18.27 2.39
C LYS A 24 11.90 16.98 1.56
N ARG A 25 13.14 16.51 1.37
CA ARG A 25 13.45 15.27 0.64
C ARG A 25 12.82 14.04 1.31
N GLU A 26 12.94 13.92 2.63
CA GLU A 26 12.35 12.80 3.37
C GLU A 26 10.83 12.84 3.34
N ALA A 27 10.23 14.03 3.47
CA ALA A 27 8.79 14.19 3.36
C ALA A 27 8.26 13.73 1.99
N VAL A 28 8.94 14.13 0.90
CA VAL A 28 8.58 13.70 -0.46
C VAL A 28 8.77 12.19 -0.64
N ASP A 29 9.90 11.61 -0.20
CA ASP A 29 10.15 10.17 -0.30
C ASP A 29 9.08 9.36 0.44
N LEU A 30 8.74 9.77 1.67
CA LEU A 30 7.71 9.12 2.46
C LEU A 30 6.33 9.24 1.82
N ALA A 31 5.98 10.42 1.30
CA ALA A 31 4.71 10.64 0.62
C ALA A 31 4.56 9.72 -0.60
N LEU A 32 5.61 9.61 -1.44
CA LEU A 32 5.60 8.74 -2.61
C LEU A 32 5.49 7.26 -2.23
N ARG A 33 6.23 6.80 -1.21
CA ARG A 33 6.13 5.43 -0.71
C ARG A 33 4.72 5.11 -0.22
N ARG A 34 4.12 6.01 0.57
CA ARG A 34 2.76 5.86 1.09
C ARG A 34 1.73 5.85 -0.04
N PHE A 35 1.87 6.72 -1.03
CA PHE A 35 0.99 6.76 -2.19
C PHE A 35 1.02 5.44 -2.97
N VAL A 36 2.21 4.94 -3.30
CA VAL A 36 2.36 3.67 -4.02
C VAL A 36 1.81 2.51 -3.20
N ALA A 37 2.12 2.45 -1.90
CA ALA A 37 1.59 1.40 -1.02
C ALA A 37 0.06 1.44 -0.95
N HIS A 38 -0.52 2.63 -0.84
CA HIS A 38 -1.97 2.82 -0.80
C HIS A 38 -2.63 2.37 -2.11
N GLN A 39 -2.06 2.71 -3.27
CA GLN A 39 -2.59 2.24 -4.56
C GLN A 39 -2.50 0.72 -4.71
N LYS A 40 -1.38 0.11 -4.30
CA LYS A 40 -1.25 -1.36 -4.31
C LYS A 40 -2.26 -2.04 -3.40
N GLN A 41 -2.54 -1.47 -2.22
CA GLN A 41 -3.59 -2.00 -1.33
C GLN A 41 -4.97 -1.90 -1.96
N ARG A 42 -5.28 -0.81 -2.67
CA ARG A 42 -6.55 -0.68 -3.39
C ARG A 42 -6.71 -1.73 -4.49
N GLN A 43 -5.64 -2.10 -5.18
CA GLN A 43 -5.67 -3.17 -6.19
C GLN A 43 -6.03 -4.54 -5.58
N ILE A 44 -5.71 -4.79 -4.31
CA ILE A 44 -6.14 -6.03 -3.62
C ILE A 44 -7.68 -6.07 -3.50
N LEU A 45 -8.32 -4.91 -3.28
CA LEU A 45 -9.78 -4.85 -3.23
C LEU A 45 -10.41 -5.16 -4.60
N GLU A 46 -9.70 -4.88 -5.70
CA GLU A 46 -10.14 -5.25 -7.06
C GLU A 46 -10.08 -6.77 -7.29
N LEU A 47 -9.24 -7.50 -6.54
CA LEU A 47 -9.19 -8.97 -6.57
C LEU A 47 -10.33 -9.61 -5.78
N ALA A 48 -10.95 -8.88 -4.84
CA ALA A 48 -12.03 -9.43 -4.01
C ALA A 48 -13.30 -9.73 -4.81
N ASP A 49 -13.50 -9.06 -5.96
CA ASP A 49 -14.66 -9.26 -6.84
C ASP A 49 -14.40 -10.31 -7.93
N GLN A 50 -13.23 -10.98 -7.88
CA GLN A 50 -12.88 -12.04 -8.81
C GLN A 50 -13.12 -13.41 -8.15
N GLU A 51 -13.75 -14.33 -8.89
CA GLU A 51 -13.90 -15.74 -8.49
C GLU A 51 -12.55 -16.47 -8.61
N LEU A 52 -11.60 -16.11 -7.72
CA LEU A 52 -10.24 -16.64 -7.68
C LEU A 52 -10.12 -17.93 -6.85
N ILE A 53 -11.19 -18.31 -6.14
CA ILE A 53 -11.23 -19.53 -5.34
C ILE A 53 -11.68 -20.66 -6.24
N ASP A 54 -10.88 -21.73 -6.32
CA ASP A 54 -11.26 -22.95 -7.03
C ASP A 54 -12.61 -23.47 -6.46
N PRO A 55 -13.63 -23.71 -7.30
CA PRO A 55 -14.91 -24.23 -6.84
C PRO A 55 -14.81 -25.56 -6.06
N ALA A 56 -13.75 -26.33 -6.27
CA ALA A 56 -13.47 -27.57 -5.54
C ALA A 56 -12.70 -27.37 -4.22
N TYR A 57 -12.37 -26.12 -3.85
CA TYR A 57 -11.62 -25.82 -2.63
C TYR A 57 -12.51 -25.92 -1.38
N ASP A 58 -12.40 -27.04 -0.66
CA ASP A 58 -13.09 -27.23 0.63
C ASP A 58 -12.25 -26.68 1.80
N TYR A 59 -12.56 -25.45 2.22
CA TYR A 59 -11.91 -24.81 3.37
C TYR A 59 -12.19 -25.52 4.71
N LYS A 60 -13.24 -26.35 4.82
CA LYS A 60 -13.56 -27.09 6.05
C LYS A 60 -12.66 -28.30 6.22
N ALA A 61 -12.33 -29.00 5.13
CA ALA A 61 -11.39 -30.12 5.14
C ALA A 61 -10.00 -29.67 5.62
N VAL A 62 -9.51 -28.54 5.12
CA VAL A 62 -8.22 -27.94 5.55
C VAL A 62 -8.23 -27.59 7.04
N ARG A 63 -9.34 -27.05 7.55
CA ARG A 63 -9.46 -26.65 8.96
C ARG A 63 -9.59 -27.83 9.92
N ALA A 64 -10.14 -28.95 9.46
CA ALA A 64 -10.23 -30.20 10.21
C ALA A 64 -8.89 -30.96 10.27
N GLY A 65 -7.91 -30.59 9.43
CA GLY A 65 -6.64 -31.32 9.30
C GLY A 65 -6.75 -32.55 8.39
N ASP A 66 -7.87 -32.68 7.68
CA ASP A 66 -8.15 -33.80 6.75
C ASP A 66 -7.69 -33.49 5.32
N ASP A 67 -6.90 -32.43 5.11
CA ASP A 67 -6.33 -32.12 3.78
C ASP A 67 -5.29 -33.20 3.41
N PRO A 68 -5.51 -33.99 2.34
CA PRO A 68 -4.60 -35.06 1.97
C PRO A 68 -3.38 -34.58 1.17
N ARG A 69 -3.09 -33.27 1.16
CA ARG A 69 -1.92 -32.66 0.50
C ARG A 69 -0.65 -32.76 1.33
#